data_AF-A0A1H8RHU4-F1
#
_entry.id   AF-A0A1H8RHU4-F1
#
_cell.length_a   1.000
_cell.length_b   1.000
_cell.length_c   1.000
_cell.angle_alpha   90.00
_cell.angle_beta   90.00
_cell.angle_gamma   90.00
#
_symmetry.space_group_name_H-M   'P 1'
#
loop_
_entity.id
_entity.type
_entity.pdbx_description
1 polymer ?
#
loop_
_entity_poly.entity_id
_entity_poly.type
_entity_poly.pdbx_seq_one_letter_code
_entity_poly.pdbx_strand_id
1 'polypeptide(L)'
;MFVEQEENHPLMLKDVQFESLSSDEGADKFIAELEACYAAFVQDRLIQEEQITIIESVMLQDVISVSHLCGMDRGKLQLLALSLQRLLEPLNPRLIYYYQMDVEGQWRFICGVRGNEWGPVSLHTDEDFKEAGEVWSRSQVFVRGVVDEWAIPKLIIENRNYLWDENTERAERFVAETFGLANIHLFGAPARDAHLNRAFLGHASALTNLKDAIGPKSSVLKF
;
A
#
# COMPACT_ATOMS: atom_id res chain seq x y z
N MET A 1 -13.27 -7.08 -1.73
CA MET A 1 -12.29 -7.39 -0.67
C MET A 1 -11.36 -6.20 -0.58
N PHE A 2 -11.56 -5.30 0.38
CA PHE A 2 -10.75 -4.09 0.54
C PHE A 2 -10.45 -3.93 2.03
N VAL A 3 -9.19 -3.73 2.38
CA VAL A 3 -8.77 -3.69 3.78
C VAL A 3 -9.21 -2.38 4.44
N GLU A 4 -9.33 -1.28 3.69
CA GLU A 4 -9.87 0.00 4.15
C GLU A 4 -10.60 0.67 2.95
N GLN A 5 -11.84 1.14 3.12
CA GLN A 5 -12.61 1.78 2.04
C GLN A 5 -12.92 3.24 2.40
N GLU A 6 -12.40 4.19 1.62
CA GLU A 6 -13.11 5.45 1.39
C GLU A 6 -14.08 5.26 0.24
N GLU A 7 -15.34 5.65 0.42
CA GLU A 7 -16.43 5.50 -0.55
C GLU A 7 -16.15 6.20 -1.91
N ASN A 8 -15.09 7.03 -1.99
CA ASN A 8 -14.72 7.82 -3.15
C ASN A 8 -13.19 7.91 -3.38
N HIS A 9 -12.42 6.84 -3.12
CA HIS A 9 -10.98 6.92 -3.33
C HIS A 9 -10.62 7.12 -4.83
N PRO A 10 -9.80 8.13 -5.20
CA PRO A 10 -9.58 8.52 -6.60
C PRO A 10 -8.79 7.51 -7.45
N LEU A 11 -8.24 6.47 -6.83
CA LEU A 11 -7.50 5.38 -7.47
C LEU A 11 -8.20 4.01 -7.33
N MET A 12 -9.46 3.99 -6.88
CA MET A 12 -10.23 2.75 -6.71
C MET A 12 -11.47 2.77 -7.59
N LEU A 13 -11.70 1.65 -8.27
CA LEU A 13 -12.95 1.43 -8.99
C LEU A 13 -14.09 1.14 -8.01
N LYS A 14 -15.26 1.68 -8.31
CA LYS A 14 -16.50 1.36 -7.59
C LYS A 14 -17.13 0.10 -8.16
N ASP A 15 -17.86 -0.62 -7.33
CA ASP A 15 -18.72 -1.75 -7.73
C ASP A 15 -18.01 -2.89 -8.48
N VAL A 16 -16.72 -3.09 -8.19
CA VAL A 16 -15.90 -4.16 -8.81
C VAL A 16 -16.48 -5.53 -8.48
N GLN A 17 -16.80 -6.29 -9.53
CA GLN A 17 -17.18 -7.70 -9.44
C GLN A 17 -15.91 -8.57 -9.45
N PHE A 18 -15.33 -8.79 -8.27
CA PHE A 18 -14.03 -9.47 -8.13
C PHE A 18 -14.01 -10.89 -8.67
N GLU A 19 -15.14 -11.59 -8.64
CA GLU A 19 -15.31 -12.93 -9.18
C GLU A 19 -15.14 -12.96 -10.71
N SER A 20 -15.34 -11.82 -11.38
CA SER A 20 -15.15 -11.72 -12.83
C SER A 20 -13.68 -11.67 -13.25
N LEU A 21 -12.76 -11.36 -12.32
CA LEU A 21 -11.34 -11.19 -12.62
C LEU A 21 -10.65 -12.49 -13.04
N SER A 22 -11.20 -13.65 -12.68
CA SER A 22 -10.70 -14.95 -13.14
C SER A 22 -11.07 -15.26 -14.60
N SER A 23 -11.93 -14.45 -15.22
CA SER A 23 -12.30 -14.57 -16.63
C SER A 23 -11.54 -13.55 -17.47
N ASP A 24 -11.22 -13.90 -18.72
CA ASP A 24 -10.49 -12.98 -19.60
C ASP A 24 -11.24 -11.67 -19.83
N GLU A 25 -12.55 -11.74 -20.10
CA GLU A 25 -13.40 -10.58 -20.35
C GLU A 25 -13.52 -9.68 -19.12
N GLY A 26 -13.71 -10.27 -17.93
CA GLY A 26 -13.80 -9.51 -16.68
C GLY A 26 -12.46 -8.86 -16.31
N ALA A 27 -11.35 -9.56 -16.51
CA ALA A 27 -10.01 -9.01 -16.33
C ALA A 27 -9.73 -7.85 -17.29
N ASP A 28 -10.03 -7.99 -18.58
CA ASP A 28 -9.78 -6.94 -19.59
C ASP A 28 -10.61 -5.69 -19.31
N LYS A 29 -11.88 -5.87 -18.92
CA LYS A 29 -12.74 -4.75 -18.51
C LYS A 29 -12.18 -4.03 -17.29
N PHE A 30 -11.82 -4.78 -16.23
CA PHE A 30 -11.25 -4.21 -15.01
C PHE A 30 -9.96 -3.43 -15.28
N ILE A 31 -9.06 -3.99 -16.10
CA ILE A 31 -7.80 -3.35 -16.49
C ILE A 31 -8.09 -2.01 -17.18
N ALA A 32 -8.95 -2.00 -18.20
CA ALA A 32 -9.26 -0.78 -18.95
C ALA A 32 -9.88 0.32 -18.08
N GLU A 33 -10.81 -0.04 -17.19
CA GLU A 33 -11.44 0.90 -16.26
C GLU A 33 -10.42 1.48 -15.26
N LEU A 34 -9.53 0.63 -14.73
CA LEU A 34 -8.55 1.05 -13.73
C LEU A 34 -7.46 1.92 -14.35
N GLU A 35 -7.00 1.59 -15.57
CA GLU A 35 -6.06 2.43 -16.32
C GLU A 35 -6.66 3.82 -16.59
N ALA A 36 -7.93 3.90 -16.97
CA ALA A 36 -8.62 5.17 -17.15
C ALA A 36 -8.70 5.98 -15.84
N CYS A 37 -8.97 5.30 -14.72
CA CYS A 37 -8.99 5.91 -13.38
C CYS A 37 -7.62 6.50 -13.00
N TYR A 38 -6.53 5.74 -13.16
CA TYR A 38 -5.17 6.22 -12.88
C TYR A 38 -4.74 7.32 -13.84
N ALA A 39 -5.08 7.22 -15.13
CA ALA A 39 -4.79 8.26 -16.11
C ALA A 39 -5.46 9.59 -15.75
N ALA A 40 -6.74 9.55 -15.37
CA ALA A 40 -7.49 10.74 -14.93
C ALA A 40 -6.87 11.36 -13.67
N PHE A 41 -6.51 10.52 -12.69
CA PHE A 41 -5.84 10.97 -11.47
C PHE A 41 -4.51 11.67 -11.77
N VAL A 42 -3.64 11.05 -12.58
CA VAL A 42 -2.33 11.60 -12.93
C VAL A 42 -2.48 12.94 -13.65
N GLN A 43 -3.43 13.04 -14.60
CA GLN A 43 -3.70 14.30 -15.30
C GLN A 43 -4.13 15.41 -14.35
N ASP A 44 -5.04 15.12 -13.41
CA ASP A 44 -5.46 16.09 -12.39
C ASP A 44 -4.26 16.54 -11.52
N ARG A 45 -3.42 15.61 -11.08
CA ARG A 45 -2.23 15.93 -10.28
C ARG A 45 -1.20 16.77 -11.03
N LEU A 46 -1.01 16.53 -12.33
CA LEU A 46 -0.06 17.30 -13.16
C LEU A 46 -0.50 18.76 -13.38
N ILE A 47 -1.79 19.07 -13.27
CA ILE A 47 -2.34 20.42 -13.44
C ILE A 47 -2.27 21.23 -12.13
N GLN A 48 -2.17 20.56 -10.98
CA GLN A 48 -2.09 21.21 -9.68
C GLN A 48 -0.67 21.70 -9.37
N GLU A 49 -0.55 22.82 -8.66
CA GLU A 49 0.75 23.32 -8.19
C GLU A 49 1.45 22.29 -7.30
N GLU A 50 2.79 22.33 -7.26
CA GLU A 50 3.69 21.41 -6.54
C GLU A 50 3.11 20.85 -5.23
N GLN A 51 2.48 19.67 -5.35
CA GLN A 51 1.93 18.92 -4.22
C GLN A 51 2.63 17.57 -4.11
N ILE A 52 3.05 17.23 -2.89
CA ILE A 52 3.44 15.87 -2.59
C ILE A 52 2.17 15.06 -2.37
N THR A 53 1.99 14.03 -3.20
CA THR A 53 0.90 13.06 -3.09
C THR A 53 1.45 11.80 -2.44
N ILE A 54 0.77 11.33 -1.40
CA ILE A 54 1.04 10.03 -0.78
C ILE A 54 -0.10 9.08 -1.19
N ILE A 55 0.27 7.93 -1.74
CA ILE A 55 -0.63 6.83 -2.11
C ILE A 55 -0.30 5.65 -1.18
N GLU A 56 -1.18 5.34 -0.24
CA GLU A 56 -0.98 4.26 0.73
C GLU A 56 -1.75 3.01 0.31
N SER A 57 -1.02 1.88 0.17
CA SER A 57 -1.54 0.51 -0.02
C SER A 57 -2.40 0.21 -1.27
N VAL A 58 -3.03 1.21 -1.90
CA VAL A 58 -4.05 1.02 -2.94
C VAL A 58 -3.54 0.26 -4.16
N MET A 59 -2.44 0.71 -4.76
CA MET A 59 -1.95 0.11 -6.01
C MET A 59 -1.45 -1.33 -5.80
N LEU A 60 -0.53 -1.55 -4.87
CA LEU A 60 0.15 -2.86 -4.76
C LEU A 60 -0.67 -3.87 -3.93
N GLN A 61 -1.38 -3.41 -2.90
CA GLN A 61 -2.20 -4.28 -2.05
C GLN A 61 -3.61 -4.40 -2.62
N ASP A 62 -4.38 -3.32 -2.62
CA ASP A 62 -5.83 -3.41 -2.84
C ASP A 62 -6.21 -3.66 -4.30
N VAL A 63 -5.34 -3.28 -5.24
CA VAL A 63 -5.49 -3.61 -6.66
C VAL A 63 -4.71 -4.87 -7.00
N ILE A 64 -3.37 -4.82 -6.97
CA ILE A 64 -2.55 -5.88 -7.55
C ILE A 64 -2.65 -7.18 -6.73
N SER A 65 -2.54 -7.09 -5.40
CA SER A 65 -2.64 -8.30 -4.57
C SER A 65 -4.04 -8.89 -4.61
N VAL A 66 -5.09 -8.09 -4.46
CA VAL A 66 -6.46 -8.60 -4.54
C VAL A 66 -6.76 -9.20 -5.91
N SER A 67 -6.35 -8.58 -7.00
CA SER A 67 -6.53 -9.14 -8.36
C SER A 67 -5.81 -10.49 -8.53
N HIS A 68 -4.61 -10.62 -7.97
CA HIS A 68 -3.89 -11.91 -7.92
C HIS A 68 -4.68 -12.96 -7.13
N LEU A 69 -5.19 -12.60 -5.96
CA LEU A 69 -5.95 -13.50 -5.09
C LEU A 69 -7.31 -13.89 -5.68
N CYS A 70 -7.91 -13.03 -6.50
CA CYS A 70 -9.13 -13.30 -7.25
C CYS A 70 -8.90 -14.12 -8.53
N GLY A 71 -7.66 -14.56 -8.79
CA GLY A 71 -7.36 -15.49 -9.88
C GLY A 71 -7.21 -14.84 -11.25
N MET A 72 -6.91 -13.53 -11.32
CA MET A 72 -6.54 -12.90 -12.59
C MET A 72 -5.33 -13.60 -13.20
N ASP A 73 -5.34 -13.78 -14.53
CA ASP A 73 -4.20 -14.34 -15.24
C ASP A 73 -2.91 -13.58 -14.91
N ARG A 74 -1.83 -14.34 -14.67
CA ARG A 74 -0.56 -13.78 -14.22
C ARG A 74 0.07 -12.86 -15.27
N GLY A 75 -0.06 -13.18 -16.55
CA GLY A 75 0.44 -12.35 -17.65
C GLY A 75 -0.31 -11.02 -17.73
N LYS A 76 -1.64 -11.06 -17.68
CA LYS A 76 -2.49 -9.86 -17.61
C LYS A 76 -2.20 -9.00 -16.38
N LEU A 77 -2.03 -9.62 -15.22
CA LEU A 77 -1.72 -8.90 -13.99
C LEU A 77 -0.33 -8.23 -14.05
N GLN A 78 0.66 -8.88 -14.66
CA GLN A 78 1.98 -8.28 -14.87
C GLN A 78 1.91 -7.07 -15.83
N LEU A 79 1.11 -7.18 -16.91
CA LEU A 79 0.86 -6.06 -17.82
C LEU A 79 0.13 -4.92 -17.14
N LEU A 80 -0.88 -5.22 -16.31
CA LEU A 80 -1.59 -4.21 -15.51
C LEU A 80 -0.61 -3.48 -14.58
N ALA A 81 0.20 -4.21 -13.81
CA ALA A 81 1.18 -3.61 -12.91
C ALA A 81 2.13 -2.67 -13.66
N LEU A 82 2.67 -3.11 -14.80
CA LEU A 82 3.54 -2.28 -15.64
C LEU A 82 2.83 -1.04 -16.19
N SER A 83 1.57 -1.17 -16.58
CA SER A 83 0.77 -0.06 -17.11
C SER A 83 0.53 1.01 -16.03
N LEU A 84 0.12 0.60 -14.83
CA LEU A 84 -0.08 1.50 -13.69
C LEU A 84 1.23 2.20 -13.29
N GLN A 85 2.37 1.48 -13.30
CA GLN A 85 3.69 2.05 -13.04
C GLN A 85 4.05 3.15 -14.06
N ARG A 86 3.79 2.91 -15.36
CA ARG A 86 4.01 3.90 -16.43
C ARG A 86 3.08 5.09 -16.32
N LEU A 87 1.82 4.88 -15.97
CA LEU A 87 0.87 5.96 -15.75
C LEU A 87 1.32 6.88 -14.62
N LEU A 88 1.90 6.33 -13.55
CA LEU A 88 2.40 7.11 -12.42
C LEU A 88 3.75 7.79 -12.68
N GLU A 89 4.53 7.36 -13.67
CA GLU A 89 5.88 7.85 -13.96
C GLU A 89 5.99 9.39 -14.06
N PRO A 90 5.07 10.11 -14.73
CA PRO A 90 5.10 11.58 -14.81
C PRO A 90 5.02 12.28 -13.45
N LEU A 91 4.47 11.63 -12.43
CA LEU A 91 4.42 12.14 -11.05
C LEU A 91 5.74 11.92 -10.30
N ASN A 92 6.76 11.35 -10.96
CA ASN A 92 8.07 11.08 -10.40
C ASN A 92 7.99 10.26 -9.09
N PRO A 93 7.38 9.06 -9.12
CA PRO A 93 6.98 8.33 -7.92
C PRO A 93 8.17 7.75 -7.19
N ARG A 94 8.02 7.60 -5.86
CA ARG A 94 8.97 7.02 -4.90
C ARG A 94 8.21 5.94 -4.15
N LEU A 95 8.90 4.85 -3.81
CA LEU A 95 8.24 3.72 -3.15
C LEU A 95 8.90 3.40 -1.81
N ILE A 96 8.08 3.27 -0.78
CA ILE A 96 8.45 2.55 0.44
C ILE A 96 7.66 1.26 0.42
N TYR A 97 8.35 0.13 0.36
CA TYR A 97 7.73 -1.19 0.28
C TYR A 97 8.15 -2.03 1.47
N TYR A 98 7.17 -2.45 2.27
CA TYR A 98 7.40 -3.38 3.37
C TYR A 98 7.14 -4.81 2.89
N TYR A 99 8.16 -5.64 3.05
CA TYR A 99 8.11 -7.06 2.77
C TYR A 99 8.10 -7.83 4.09
N GLN A 100 6.96 -8.42 4.43
CA GLN A 100 6.75 -9.21 5.63
C GLN A 100 7.36 -10.60 5.46
N MET A 101 8.34 -10.93 6.28
CA MET A 101 9.02 -12.23 6.23
C MET A 101 8.22 -13.32 6.95
N ASP A 102 7.36 -12.92 7.88
CA ASP A 102 6.37 -13.77 8.55
C ASP A 102 4.97 -13.14 8.38
N VAL A 103 4.27 -13.57 7.32
CA VAL A 103 2.95 -13.01 6.96
C VAL A 103 1.87 -13.46 7.93
N GLU A 104 1.94 -14.71 8.40
CA GLU A 104 1.04 -15.23 9.44
C GLU A 104 1.21 -14.44 10.73
N GLY A 105 2.45 -14.27 11.20
CA GLY A 105 2.77 -13.47 12.38
C GLY A 105 2.30 -12.02 12.24
N GLN A 106 2.37 -11.43 11.04
CA GLN A 106 1.84 -10.09 10.77
C GLN A 106 0.32 -10.04 10.94
N TRP A 107 -0.43 -11.01 10.39
CA TRP A 107 -1.88 -11.07 10.58
C TRP A 107 -2.27 -11.24 12.05
N ARG A 108 -1.58 -12.12 12.77
CA ARG A 108 -1.79 -12.30 14.22
C ARG A 108 -1.54 -11.02 14.99
N PHE A 109 -0.46 -10.31 14.66
CA PHE A 109 -0.15 -9.02 15.28
C PHE A 109 -1.24 -7.98 15.00
N ILE A 110 -1.66 -7.83 13.74
CA ILE A 110 -2.72 -6.89 13.35
C ILE A 110 -4.01 -7.19 14.11
N CYS A 111 -4.50 -8.44 14.05
CA CYS A 111 -5.74 -8.85 14.71
C CYS A 111 -5.63 -8.76 16.24
N GLY A 112 -4.44 -9.00 16.80
CA GLY A 112 -4.16 -8.84 18.22
C GLY A 112 -4.33 -7.41 18.73
N VAL A 113 -4.28 -6.40 17.85
CA VAL A 113 -4.47 -5.00 18.25
C VAL A 113 -5.75 -4.37 17.72
N ARG A 114 -6.16 -4.69 16.48
CA ARG A 114 -7.38 -4.14 15.87
C ARG A 114 -8.63 -4.98 16.15
N GLY A 115 -8.45 -6.19 16.69
CA GLY A 115 -9.50 -7.19 16.81
C GLY A 115 -9.63 -8.03 15.55
N ASN A 116 -10.28 -9.18 15.70
CA ASN A 116 -10.41 -10.18 14.64
C ASN A 116 -11.43 -9.80 13.56
N GLU A 117 -12.29 -8.81 13.83
CA GLU A 117 -13.32 -8.32 12.91
C GLU A 117 -12.83 -7.17 12.02
N TRP A 118 -11.52 -6.91 12.02
CA TRP A 118 -10.96 -5.76 11.33
C TRP A 118 -10.64 -6.10 9.86
N GLY A 119 -11.28 -5.38 8.94
CA GLY A 119 -11.10 -5.53 7.48
C GLY A 119 -12.05 -6.55 6.85
N PRO A 120 -11.79 -7.00 5.61
CA PRO A 120 -12.63 -7.95 4.87
C PRO A 120 -12.36 -9.40 5.27
N VAL A 121 -11.43 -9.63 6.21
CA VAL A 121 -11.03 -10.95 6.67
C VAL A 121 -11.34 -11.04 8.15
N SER A 122 -12.14 -12.03 8.53
CA SER A 122 -12.45 -12.30 9.93
C SER A 122 -11.67 -13.55 10.35
N LEU A 123 -10.58 -13.35 11.12
CA LEU A 123 -9.61 -14.38 11.48
C LEU A 123 -9.80 -14.77 12.95
N HIS A 124 -10.38 -15.93 13.23
CA HIS A 124 -10.75 -16.34 14.60
C HIS A 124 -9.96 -17.52 15.12
N THR A 125 -9.49 -18.38 14.23
CA THR A 125 -8.82 -19.64 14.55
C THR A 125 -7.37 -19.62 14.12
N ASP A 126 -6.60 -20.55 14.67
CA ASP A 126 -5.19 -20.72 14.29
C ASP A 126 -5.05 -21.05 12.81
N GLU A 127 -5.98 -21.85 12.30
CA GLU A 127 -6.11 -22.23 10.89
C GLU A 127 -6.41 -21.03 10.00
N ASP A 128 -7.27 -20.10 10.42
CA ASP A 128 -7.56 -18.88 9.65
C ASP A 128 -6.28 -18.05 9.43
N PHE A 129 -5.46 -17.91 10.48
CA PHE A 129 -4.19 -17.18 10.38
C PHE A 129 -3.19 -17.87 9.46
N LYS A 130 -3.07 -19.21 9.55
CA LYS A 130 -2.22 -20.00 8.66
C LYS A 130 -2.65 -19.86 7.21
N GLU A 131 -3.94 -20.00 6.93
CA GLU A 131 -4.49 -19.86 5.58
C GLU A 131 -4.26 -18.45 5.03
N ALA A 132 -4.55 -17.40 5.82
CA ALA A 132 -4.24 -16.03 5.44
C ALA A 132 -2.74 -15.84 5.18
N GLY A 133 -1.88 -16.39 6.05
CA GLY A 133 -0.43 -16.40 5.89
C GLY A 133 -0.01 -16.99 4.54
N GLU A 134 -0.50 -18.17 4.19
CA GLU A 134 -0.19 -18.84 2.92
C GLU A 134 -0.70 -18.07 1.69
N VAL A 135 -1.96 -17.62 1.73
CA VAL A 135 -2.61 -16.90 0.63
C VAL A 135 -1.88 -15.58 0.35
N TRP A 136 -1.67 -14.77 1.39
CA TRP A 136 -1.03 -13.46 1.25
C TRP A 136 0.47 -13.57 0.97
N SER A 137 1.15 -14.61 1.44
CA SER A 137 2.55 -14.88 1.08
C SER A 137 2.74 -15.07 -0.43
N ARG A 138 1.83 -15.81 -1.08
CA ARG A 138 1.88 -16.02 -2.54
C ARG A 138 1.73 -14.70 -3.30
N SER A 139 0.77 -13.87 -2.90
CA SER A 139 0.57 -12.56 -3.50
C SER A 139 1.78 -11.63 -3.29
N GLN A 140 2.34 -11.64 -2.08
CA GLN A 140 3.48 -10.81 -1.74
C GLN A 140 4.73 -11.18 -2.56
N VAL A 141 4.94 -12.45 -2.88
CA VAL A 141 6.03 -12.88 -3.78
C VAL A 141 5.85 -12.33 -5.19
N PHE A 142 4.62 -12.36 -5.72
CA PHE A 142 4.32 -11.73 -7.01
C PHE A 142 4.58 -10.22 -6.99
N VAL A 143 4.02 -9.52 -6.00
CA VAL A 143 4.20 -8.07 -5.84
C VAL A 143 5.67 -7.71 -5.65
N ARG A 144 6.45 -8.52 -4.92
CA ARG A 144 7.89 -8.28 -4.74
C ARG A 144 8.61 -8.27 -6.10
N GLY A 145 8.29 -9.20 -7.00
CA GLY A 145 8.85 -9.20 -8.36
C GLY A 145 8.53 -7.91 -9.12
N VAL A 146 7.26 -7.47 -9.09
CA VAL A 146 6.81 -6.20 -9.68
C VAL A 146 7.58 -5.01 -9.10
N VAL A 147 7.79 -5.00 -7.77
CA VAL A 147 8.53 -3.95 -7.07
C VAL A 147 10.00 -3.95 -7.44
N ASP A 148 10.64 -5.11 -7.53
CA ASP A 148 12.07 -5.22 -7.86
C ASP A 148 12.35 -4.69 -9.29
N GLU A 149 11.48 -4.99 -10.25
CA GLU A 149 11.60 -4.55 -11.65
C GLU A 149 11.35 -3.04 -11.86
N TRP A 150 10.59 -2.37 -10.98
CA TRP A 150 10.22 -0.97 -11.18
C TRP A 150 11.40 -0.02 -10.93
N ALA A 151 11.96 0.57 -11.99
CA ALA A 151 13.17 1.40 -11.93
C ALA A 151 12.94 2.82 -11.38
N ILE A 152 12.48 2.94 -10.14
CA ILE A 152 12.31 4.20 -9.39
C ILE A 152 13.11 4.19 -8.08
N PRO A 153 13.38 5.35 -7.46
CA PRO A 153 13.89 5.40 -6.10
C PRO A 153 12.93 4.67 -5.15
N LYS A 154 13.46 3.69 -4.41
CA LYS A 154 12.67 2.86 -3.51
C LYS A 154 13.45 2.45 -2.26
N LEU A 155 12.75 2.44 -1.14
CA LEU A 155 13.18 1.83 0.11
C LEU A 155 12.41 0.53 0.29
N ILE A 156 13.13 -0.59 0.35
CA ILE A 156 12.55 -1.90 0.67
C ILE A 156 12.89 -2.24 2.12
N ILE A 157 11.87 -2.50 2.93
CA ILE A 157 11.99 -2.87 4.33
C ILE A 157 11.58 -4.34 4.46
N GLU A 158 12.57 -5.22 4.63
CA GLU A 158 12.32 -6.62 4.99
C GLU A 158 12.02 -6.72 6.48
N ASN A 159 10.74 -6.81 6.82
CA ASN A 159 10.29 -6.83 8.20
C ASN A 159 10.35 -8.27 8.76
N ARG A 160 11.48 -8.59 9.39
CA ARG A 160 11.73 -9.89 10.06
C ARG A 160 11.33 -9.89 11.52
N ASN A 161 11.67 -8.80 12.21
CA ASN A 161 11.66 -8.73 13.67
C ASN A 161 10.63 -7.73 14.20
N TYR A 162 9.78 -7.16 13.31
CA TYR A 162 8.77 -6.16 13.68
C TYR A 162 9.36 -4.95 14.44
N LEU A 163 10.57 -4.53 14.06
CA LEU A 163 11.28 -3.38 14.62
C LEU A 163 10.68 -2.08 14.06
N TRP A 164 9.43 -1.80 14.43
CA TRP A 164 8.64 -0.71 13.86
C TRP A 164 9.27 0.67 14.04
N ASP A 165 9.88 0.93 15.20
CA ASP A 165 10.54 2.21 15.48
C ASP A 165 11.73 2.41 14.52
N GLU A 166 12.58 1.40 14.33
CA GLU A 166 13.72 1.45 13.40
C GLU A 166 13.27 1.56 11.93
N ASN A 167 12.24 0.80 11.55
CA ASN A 167 11.68 0.84 10.20
C ASN A 167 11.07 2.21 9.87
N THR A 168 10.42 2.83 10.86
CA THR A 168 9.90 4.19 10.78
C THR A 168 11.04 5.18 10.52
N GLU A 169 12.09 5.18 11.34
CA GLU A 169 13.26 6.06 11.16
C GLU A 169 13.91 5.91 9.76
N ARG A 170 13.95 4.69 9.22
CA ARG A 170 14.46 4.43 7.87
C ARG A 170 13.57 5.06 6.78
N ALA A 171 12.25 4.92 6.92
CA ALA A 171 11.27 5.53 6.02
C ALA A 171 11.37 7.06 6.04
N GLU A 172 11.46 7.65 7.22
CA GLU A 172 11.60 9.10 7.41
C GLU A 172 12.87 9.64 6.75
N ARG A 173 13.99 8.95 6.94
CA ARG A 173 15.27 9.32 6.34
C ARG A 173 15.21 9.28 4.82
N PHE A 174 14.64 8.21 4.25
CA PHE A 174 14.49 8.08 2.79
C PHE A 174 13.68 9.23 2.20
N VAL A 175 12.60 9.64 2.87
CA VAL A 175 11.79 10.77 2.44
C VAL A 175 12.56 12.08 2.54
N ALA A 176 13.23 12.33 3.68
CA ALA A 176 14.01 13.54 3.90
C ALA A 176 15.10 13.73 2.84
N GLU A 177 15.85 12.66 2.54
CA GLU A 177 16.87 12.62 1.49
C GLU A 177 16.28 12.87 0.09
N THR A 178 15.07 12.36 -0.16
CA THR A 178 14.44 12.48 -1.49
C THR A 178 13.92 13.87 -1.78
N PHE A 179 13.38 14.57 -0.78
CA PHE A 179 12.79 15.90 -0.95
C PHE A 179 13.71 17.05 -0.51
N GLY A 180 14.97 16.76 -0.12
CA GLY A 180 15.92 17.78 0.32
C GLY A 180 15.48 18.52 1.59
N LEU A 181 14.64 17.87 2.40
CA LEU A 181 14.10 18.45 3.63
C LEU A 181 15.11 18.19 4.76
N ALA A 182 15.88 19.22 5.13
CA ALA A 182 16.83 19.14 6.23
C ALA A 182 16.09 18.97 7.58
N ASN A 183 16.37 17.86 8.28
CA ASN A 183 15.86 17.54 9.63
C ASN A 183 14.33 17.44 9.74
N ILE A 184 13.78 16.40 9.12
CA ILE A 184 12.47 15.89 9.51
C ILE A 184 12.62 15.18 10.87
N HIS A 185 12.19 15.81 11.95
CA HIS A 185 12.00 15.17 13.26
C HIS A 185 10.51 14.92 13.48
N LEU A 186 10.11 13.66 13.32
CA LEU A 186 8.75 13.23 13.51
C LEU A 186 8.54 12.91 14.98
N PHE A 187 7.91 13.84 15.71
CA PHE A 187 7.68 13.68 17.14
C PHE A 187 6.71 12.52 17.40
N GLY A 188 7.21 11.45 18.02
CA GLY A 188 6.36 10.41 18.61
C GLY A 188 5.54 10.97 19.78
N ALA A 189 4.24 10.69 19.81
CA ALA A 189 3.36 11.03 20.93
C ALA A 189 3.87 10.41 22.27
N PRO A 190 3.66 11.08 23.42
CA PRO A 190 4.21 10.65 24.70
C PRO A 190 3.65 9.29 25.16
N ALA A 191 4.52 8.58 25.87
CA ALA A 191 4.57 7.13 26.12
C ALA A 191 3.38 6.45 26.84
N ARG A 192 2.20 7.07 26.95
CA ARG A 192 1.01 6.44 27.56
C ARG A 192 -0.05 5.98 26.57
N ASP A 193 -0.12 6.59 25.38
CA ASP A 193 -1.02 6.17 24.28
C ASP A 193 -0.31 5.37 23.18
N ALA A 194 0.98 5.07 23.38
CA ALA A 194 1.87 4.46 22.39
C ALA A 194 1.55 2.98 22.08
N HIS A 195 0.81 2.26 22.94
CA HIS A 195 0.52 0.84 22.71
C HIS A 195 -0.65 0.59 21.75
N LEU A 196 -1.61 1.51 21.65
CA LEU A 196 -2.77 1.39 20.76
C LEU A 196 -2.50 1.94 19.35
N ASN A 197 -1.65 2.97 19.25
CA ASN A 197 -1.25 3.55 17.96
C ASN A 197 -0.17 2.75 17.22
N ARG A 198 0.65 1.93 17.91
CA ARG A 198 1.76 1.20 17.27
C ARG A 198 1.36 0.07 16.34
N ALA A 199 0.15 -0.47 16.46
CA ALA A 199 -0.29 -1.54 15.57
C ALA A 199 -0.90 -1.06 14.25
N PHE A 200 -1.13 0.24 14.16
CA PHE A 200 -1.64 0.88 12.96
C PHE A 200 -0.47 1.43 12.10
N LEU A 201 0.72 1.65 12.68
CA LEU A 201 1.55 2.77 12.24
C LEU A 201 3.03 2.50 11.94
N GLY A 202 3.41 1.30 11.48
CA GLY A 202 4.67 1.18 10.72
C GLY A 202 4.62 1.96 9.40
N HIS A 203 3.45 1.96 8.75
CA HIS A 203 3.18 2.75 7.54
C HIS A 203 2.55 4.11 7.89
N ALA A 204 1.45 4.16 8.63
CA ALA A 204 0.69 5.40 8.78
C ALA A 204 1.24 6.42 9.84
N SER A 205 2.14 6.07 10.81
CA SER A 205 2.76 7.12 11.65
C SER A 205 3.89 7.80 10.92
N ALA A 206 4.71 7.03 10.20
CA ALA A 206 5.73 7.57 9.30
C ALA A 206 5.08 8.56 8.33
N LEU A 207 3.94 8.20 7.71
CA LEU A 207 3.21 9.02 6.73
C LEU A 207 2.43 10.20 7.35
N THR A 208 1.88 10.05 8.56
CA THR A 208 1.22 11.16 9.28
C THR A 208 2.21 12.22 9.69
N ASN A 209 3.33 11.78 10.25
CA ASN A 209 4.40 12.67 10.61
C ASN A 209 5.07 13.27 9.34
N LEU A 210 5.10 12.52 8.22
CA LEU A 210 5.57 13.01 6.92
C LEU A 210 4.79 14.23 6.45
N LYS A 211 3.45 14.20 6.59
CA LYS A 211 2.58 15.33 6.27
C LYS A 211 3.00 16.58 7.04
N ASP A 212 3.25 16.42 8.34
CA ASP A 212 3.64 17.52 9.22
C ASP A 212 5.05 18.06 8.90
N ALA A 213 5.93 17.21 8.38
CA ALA A 213 7.29 17.58 8.00
C ALA A 213 7.44 18.11 6.56
N ILE A 214 6.56 17.70 5.65
CA ILE A 214 6.51 18.16 4.26
C ILE A 214 5.79 19.53 4.16
N GLY A 215 4.97 19.86 5.16
CA GLY A 215 4.31 21.16 5.27
C GLY A 215 2.99 21.24 4.50
N PRO A 216 2.35 22.43 4.44
CA PRO A 216 0.96 22.60 4.00
C PRO A 216 0.70 22.32 2.51
N LYS A 217 1.73 21.98 1.73
CA LYS A 217 1.63 21.62 0.30
C LYS A 217 1.51 20.12 0.04
N SER A 218 1.40 19.26 1.07
CA SER A 218 1.12 17.84 0.85
C SER A 218 -0.38 17.52 0.85
N SER A 219 -0.83 16.77 -0.15
CA SER A 219 -2.11 16.05 -0.09
C SER A 219 -1.81 14.58 0.22
N VAL A 220 -2.39 14.09 1.32
CA VAL A 220 -2.26 12.69 1.70
C VAL A 220 -3.58 12.04 1.41
N LEU A 221 -3.59 11.06 0.50
CA LEU A 221 -4.69 10.13 0.37
C LEU A 221 -4.46 9.09 1.48
N LYS A 222 -4.92 9.44 2.70
CA LYS A 222 -4.78 8.60 3.90
C LYS A 222 -5.95 7.63 4.00
N PHE A 223 -5.67 6.52 4.66
CA PHE A 223 -6.64 5.64 5.33
C PHE A 223 -6.26 5.49 6.80
#